data_AF-A0AB33VFA3-F1
#
_entry.id   AF-A0AB33VFA3-F1
#
_cell.length_a   1.000
_cell.length_b   1.000
_cell.length_c   1.000
_cell.angle_alpha   90.00
_cell.angle_beta   90.00
_cell.angle_gamma   90.00
#
_symmetry.space_group_name_H-M   'P 1'
#
loop_
_entity.id
_entity.type
_entity.pdbx_description
1 polymer ?
#
loop_
_entity_poly.entity_id
_entity_poly.type
_entity_poly.pdbx_seq_one_letter_code
_entity_poly.pdbx_strand_id
1 'polypeptide(L)'
;MFSFALSVILPLQRALSAAGGNPVYVCICNQVTDREIHGAARLGVSTLDELADTLGVGTCCGQCRDCARQVLAEAVSCIPVDQVLGRASTHAIIEHRDEPVANDQAVMAGALAA
;
A
#
# COMPACT_ATOMS: atom_id res chain seq x y z
N MET A 1 9.59 -31.57 13.97
CA MET A 1 10.16 -31.11 12.67
C MET A 1 9.11 -30.77 11.60
N PHE A 2 7.80 -30.89 11.88
CA PHE A 2 6.73 -30.41 10.99
C PHE A 2 5.88 -29.32 11.67
N SER A 3 6.54 -28.30 12.22
CA SER A 3 5.87 -27.18 12.92
C SER A 3 6.11 -25.81 12.27
N PHE A 4 6.74 -25.77 11.10
CA PHE A 4 6.99 -24.53 10.34
C PHE A 4 5.89 -24.22 9.31
N ALA A 5 4.99 -25.18 9.03
CA ALA A 5 4.03 -25.06 7.94
C ALA A 5 2.75 -24.30 8.30
N LEU A 6 2.40 -24.08 9.58
CA LEU A 6 1.11 -23.43 9.93
C LEU A 6 1.17 -21.92 10.20
N SER A 7 2.34 -21.34 10.43
CA SER A 7 2.46 -19.88 10.69
C SER A 7 2.38 -19.02 9.42
N VAL A 8 2.49 -19.62 8.22
CA VAL A 8 2.48 -18.90 6.93
C VAL A 8 1.20 -19.13 6.12
N ILE A 9 0.31 -20.04 6.55
CA ILE A 9 -0.92 -20.39 5.81
C ILE A 9 -2.12 -19.51 6.22
N LEU A 10 -2.08 -18.86 7.39
CA LEU A 10 -3.22 -18.09 7.93
C LEU A 10 -3.15 -16.54 7.91
N PRO A 11 -2.29 -15.84 7.14
CA PRO A 11 -2.51 -14.42 6.89
C PRO A 11 -3.46 -14.17 5.70
N LEU A 12 -3.61 -15.13 4.77
CA LEU A 12 -4.41 -14.96 3.54
C LEU A 12 -5.93 -15.00 3.78
N GLN A 13 -6.42 -15.79 4.73
CA GLN A 13 -7.86 -15.97 4.95
C GLN A 13 -8.55 -14.75 5.60
N ARG A 14 -7.80 -13.83 6.23
CA ARG A 14 -8.34 -12.59 6.85
C ARG A 14 -8.41 -11.39 5.91
N ALA A 15 -7.68 -11.41 4.79
CA ALA A 15 -7.71 -10.35 3.77
C ALA A 15 -8.86 -10.50 2.77
N LEU A 16 -9.51 -11.67 2.72
CA LEU A 16 -10.53 -12.05 1.73
C LEU A 16 -11.91 -11.40 1.94
N SER A 17 -12.22 -10.79 3.10
CA SER A 17 -13.60 -10.33 3.41
C SER A 17 -13.87 -8.83 3.27
N ALA A 18 -12.91 -7.98 2.90
CA ALA A 18 -13.05 -6.52 3.11
C ALA A 18 -13.42 -5.65 1.88
N ALA A 19 -13.54 -6.17 0.65
CA ALA A 19 -13.87 -5.34 -0.52
C ALA A 19 -14.92 -5.99 -1.44
N GLY A 20 -16.17 -5.54 -1.37
CA GLY A 20 -17.28 -6.04 -2.19
C GLY A 20 -17.20 -5.54 -3.63
N GLY A 21 -17.19 -6.48 -4.59
CA GLY A 21 -17.02 -6.30 -6.03
C GLY A 21 -16.67 -7.66 -6.66
N ASN A 22 -16.62 -7.77 -7.98
CA ASN A 22 -16.20 -9.02 -8.65
C ASN A 22 -14.71 -8.88 -9.03
N PRO A 23 -13.80 -9.77 -8.60
CA PRO A 23 -12.40 -9.70 -9.00
C PRO A 23 -12.23 -9.83 -10.52
N VAL A 24 -11.28 -9.09 -11.08
CA VAL A 24 -10.84 -9.23 -12.47
C VAL A 24 -9.54 -10.00 -12.51
N TYR A 25 -9.45 -11.00 -13.39
CA TYR A 25 -8.20 -11.72 -13.61
C TYR A 25 -7.19 -10.86 -14.36
N VAL A 26 -6.03 -10.69 -13.74
CA VAL A 26 -4.87 -9.99 -14.34
C VAL A 26 -3.89 -11.02 -14.94
N CYS A 27 -3.72 -12.18 -14.31
CA CYS A 27 -2.90 -13.28 -14.84
C CYS A 27 -3.70 -14.57 -14.92
N ILE A 28 -3.93 -15.07 -16.13
CA ILE A 28 -4.69 -16.31 -16.34
C ILE A 28 -3.84 -17.54 -15.99
N CYS A 29 -2.55 -17.54 -16.33
CA CYS A 29 -1.67 -18.70 -16.11
C CYS A 29 -1.61 -19.12 -14.64
N ASN A 30 -1.52 -18.13 -13.75
CA ASN A 30 -1.36 -18.35 -12.31
C ASN A 30 -2.60 -17.89 -11.52
N GLN A 31 -3.72 -17.64 -12.23
CA GLN A 31 -5.03 -17.27 -11.67
C GLN A 31 -4.99 -16.08 -10.70
N VAL A 32 -4.15 -15.09 -11.00
CA VAL A 32 -3.99 -13.88 -10.15
C VAL A 32 -5.01 -12.83 -10.53
N THR A 33 -5.68 -12.28 -9.52
CA THR A 33 -6.71 -11.24 -9.62
C THR A 33 -6.18 -9.86 -9.23
N ASP A 34 -6.86 -8.82 -9.69
CA ASP A 34 -6.64 -7.44 -9.27
C ASP A 34 -6.63 -7.29 -7.74
N ARG A 35 -7.56 -7.96 -7.04
CA ARG A 35 -7.66 -7.92 -5.57
C ARG A 35 -6.45 -8.47 -4.87
N GLU A 36 -5.88 -9.55 -5.38
CA GLU A 36 -4.67 -10.15 -4.82
C GLU A 36 -3.48 -9.21 -5.00
N ILE A 37 -3.37 -8.54 -6.16
CA ILE A 37 -2.35 -7.51 -6.40
C ILE A 37 -2.52 -6.34 -5.43
N HIS A 38 -3.75 -5.84 -5.23
CA HIS A 38 -4.03 -4.79 -4.25
C HIS A 38 -3.75 -5.25 -2.80
N GLY A 39 -4.01 -6.52 -2.50
CA GLY A 39 -3.68 -7.14 -1.23
C GLY A 39 -2.18 -7.18 -0.97
N ALA A 40 -1.40 -7.61 -1.96
CA ALA A 40 0.05 -7.61 -1.91
C ALA A 40 0.59 -6.18 -1.75
N ALA A 41 0.03 -5.19 -2.46
CA ALA A 41 0.41 -3.78 -2.33
C ALA A 41 0.21 -3.25 -0.90
N ARG A 42 -0.93 -3.58 -0.26
CA ARG A 42 -1.19 -3.24 1.16
C ARG A 42 -0.22 -3.91 2.13
N LEU A 43 0.37 -5.04 1.74
CA LEU A 43 1.41 -5.73 2.51
C LEU A 43 2.82 -5.17 2.25
N GLY A 44 2.95 -4.13 1.43
CA GLY A 44 4.20 -3.44 1.13
C GLY A 44 4.89 -3.86 -0.16
N VAL A 45 4.28 -4.76 -0.95
CA VAL A 45 4.80 -5.11 -2.28
C VAL A 45 4.69 -3.90 -3.20
N SER A 46 5.80 -3.51 -3.81
CA SER A 46 5.87 -2.30 -4.66
C SER A 46 6.49 -2.54 -6.03
N THR A 47 7.07 -3.72 -6.26
CA THR A 47 7.70 -4.07 -7.53
C THR A 47 7.06 -5.29 -8.20
N LEU A 48 7.25 -5.39 -9.52
CA LEU A 48 6.75 -6.53 -10.30
C LEU A 48 7.47 -7.84 -9.90
N ASP A 49 8.77 -7.77 -9.62
CA ASP A 49 9.57 -8.94 -9.21
C ASP A 49 9.08 -9.48 -7.85
N GLU A 50 8.77 -8.61 -6.89
CA GLU A 50 8.14 -9.02 -5.63
C GLU A 50 6.75 -9.64 -5.84
N LEU A 51 5.93 -9.10 -6.77
CA LEU A 51 4.66 -9.74 -7.14
C LEU A 51 4.87 -11.10 -7.80
N ALA A 52 5.93 -11.26 -8.59
CA ALA A 52 6.26 -12.54 -9.23
C ALA A 52 6.66 -13.58 -8.17
N ASP A 53 7.44 -13.18 -7.17
CA ASP A 53 7.82 -14.05 -6.06
C ASP A 53 6.63 -14.39 -5.14
N THR A 54 5.74 -13.42 -4.91
CA THR A 54 4.61 -13.56 -3.96
C THR A 54 3.40 -14.26 -4.57
N LEU A 55 3.01 -13.88 -5.80
CA LEU A 55 1.78 -14.34 -6.46
C LEU A 55 2.05 -15.13 -7.75
N GLY A 56 3.31 -15.25 -8.18
CA GLY A 56 3.65 -15.87 -9.47
C GLY A 56 3.30 -15.00 -10.68
N VAL A 57 2.96 -13.72 -10.54
CA VAL A 57 2.54 -12.91 -11.70
C VAL A 57 3.67 -12.82 -12.75
N GLY A 58 3.36 -13.01 -14.03
CA GLY A 58 4.35 -12.86 -15.12
C GLY A 58 5.40 -13.97 -15.26
N THR A 59 5.36 -15.05 -14.46
CA THR A 59 6.37 -16.14 -14.48
C THR A 59 6.13 -17.22 -15.55
N CYS A 60 4.97 -17.20 -16.23
CA CYS A 60 4.61 -18.17 -17.26
C CYS A 60 4.74 -17.58 -18.69
N CYS A 61 3.66 -17.02 -19.25
CA CYS A 61 3.67 -16.47 -20.61
C CYS A 61 4.13 -15.00 -20.70
N GLY A 62 4.20 -14.29 -19.56
CA GLY A 62 4.65 -12.89 -19.48
C GLY A 62 3.68 -11.83 -20.01
N GLN A 63 2.55 -12.20 -20.63
CA GLN A 63 1.62 -11.25 -21.27
C GLN A 63 0.92 -10.30 -20.28
N CYS A 64 0.82 -10.69 -19.01
CA CYS A 64 0.20 -9.89 -17.96
C CYS A 64 1.12 -8.84 -17.33
N ARG A 65 2.42 -8.79 -17.67
CA ARG A 65 3.40 -7.97 -16.92
C ARG A 65 3.09 -6.47 -16.95
N ASP A 66 2.72 -5.92 -18.10
CA ASP A 66 2.40 -4.49 -18.22
C ASP A 66 1.10 -4.14 -17.48
N CYS A 67 0.07 -4.99 -17.64
CA CYS A 67 -1.19 -4.85 -16.92
C CYS A 67 -1.00 -4.96 -15.40
N ALA A 68 -0.25 -5.96 -14.92
CA ALA A 68 0.06 -6.15 -13.51
C ALA A 68 0.84 -4.96 -12.93
N ARG A 69 1.78 -4.38 -13.69
CA ARG A 69 2.52 -3.17 -13.28
C ARG A 69 1.58 -1.97 -13.12
N GLN A 70 0.64 -1.79 -14.04
CA GLN A 70 -0.34 -0.71 -13.97
C GLN A 70 -1.25 -0.86 -12.75
N VAL A 71 -1.80 -2.07 -12.54
CA VAL A 71 -2.64 -2.38 -11.37
C VAL A 71 -1.87 -2.19 -10.06
N LEU A 72 -0.59 -2.59 -10.02
CA LEU A 72 0.26 -2.39 -8.84
C LEU A 72 0.49 -0.90 -8.57
N ALA A 73 0.81 -0.11 -9.60
CA ALA A 73 1.03 1.33 -9.46
C ALA A 73 -0.23 2.05 -8.96
N GLU A 74 -1.40 1.70 -9.49
CA GLU A 74 -2.69 2.19 -9.00
C GLU A 74 -2.91 1.81 -7.53
N ALA A 75 -2.68 0.54 -7.18
CA ALA A 75 -2.84 0.04 -5.83
C ALA A 75 -1.94 0.76 -4.82
N VAL A 76 -0.67 1.02 -5.17
CA VAL A 76 0.29 1.75 -4.34
C VAL A 76 -0.09 3.22 -4.20
N SER A 77 -0.61 3.85 -5.25
CA SER A 77 -1.05 5.26 -5.21
C SER A 77 -2.29 5.48 -4.33
N CYS A 78 -3.11 4.45 -4.15
CA CYS A 78 -4.34 4.49 -3.35
C CYS A 78 -4.13 4.07 -1.89
N ILE A 79 -2.90 3.81 -1.44
CA ILE A 79 -2.63 3.44 -0.03
C ILE A 79 -2.76 4.70 0.84
N PRO A 80 -3.67 4.74 1.83
CA PRO A 80 -3.75 5.85 2.78
C PRO A 80 -2.44 5.97 3.56
N VAL A 81 -1.89 7.17 3.67
CA VAL A 81 -0.62 7.44 4.37
C VAL A 81 -0.59 6.99 5.84
N ASP A 82 -1.78 6.87 6.46
CA ASP A 82 -2.04 6.22 7.74
C ASP A 82 -1.38 4.82 7.86
N GLN A 83 -1.43 4.02 6.79
CA GLN A 83 -0.95 2.64 6.79
C GLN A 83 0.56 2.54 6.63
N VAL A 84 1.18 3.48 5.90
CA VAL A 84 2.63 3.51 5.65
C VAL A 84 3.40 4.00 6.87
N LEU A 85 2.81 4.89 7.66
CA LEU A 85 3.45 5.47 8.87
C LEU A 85 3.24 4.64 10.15
N GLY A 86 2.62 3.46 10.06
CA GLY A 86 2.60 2.47 11.13
C GLY A 86 2.13 3.00 12.49
N ARG A 87 0.81 3.05 12.73
CA ARG A 87 0.22 3.10 14.10
C ARG A 87 0.86 4.09 15.09
N ALA A 88 1.25 5.28 14.64
CA ALA A 88 1.64 6.37 15.53
C ALA A 88 0.61 7.51 15.55
N SER A 89 -0.68 7.18 15.59
CA SER A 89 -1.68 8.10 16.12
C SER A 89 -1.74 7.88 17.62
N THR A 90 -0.86 8.57 18.34
CA THR A 90 -0.83 8.67 19.81
C THR A 90 -2.05 9.47 20.32
N HIS A 91 -3.28 9.06 19.98
CA HIS A 91 -4.47 9.74 20.47
C HIS A 91 -5.03 9.07 21.73
N ALA A 92 -4.13 8.81 22.68
CA ALA A 92 -4.46 8.86 24.08
C ALA A 92 -3.52 9.90 24.72
N ILE A 93 -4.10 11.06 25.04
CA ILE A 93 -3.59 12.13 25.94
C ILE A 93 -2.76 13.25 25.26
N ILE A 94 -3.43 14.32 24.77
CA ILE A 94 -3.30 15.76 25.19
C ILE A 94 -3.99 16.70 24.15
N GLU A 95 -5.03 17.38 24.65
CA GLU A 95 -5.51 18.76 24.41
C GLU A 95 -5.57 19.43 23.03
N HIS A 96 -6.72 20.08 22.82
CA HIS A 96 -6.94 21.29 22.02
C HIS A 96 -5.69 22.20 21.84
N ARG A 97 -5.19 22.25 20.59
CA ARG A 97 -5.02 23.48 19.80
C ARG A 97 -4.60 23.12 18.38
N ASP A 98 -5.55 23.21 17.45
CA ASP A 98 -5.24 23.52 16.05
C ASP A 98 -4.57 24.90 16.04
N GLU A 99 -3.23 24.95 16.05
CA GLU A 99 -2.50 26.14 15.61
C GLU A 99 -2.39 26.07 14.08
N PRO A 100 -2.97 27.01 13.33
CA PRO A 100 -2.87 26.99 11.88
C PRO A 100 -1.41 27.18 11.46
N VAL A 101 -0.93 26.29 10.59
CA VAL A 101 0.34 26.43 9.87
C VAL A 101 0.29 27.73 9.05
N ALA A 102 0.85 28.80 9.61
CA ALA A 102 1.10 30.03 8.89
C ALA A 102 2.35 29.84 8.01
N ASN A 103 2.06 29.76 6.72
CA ASN A 103 2.99 29.68 5.59
C ASN A 103 4.06 30.78 5.60
N ASP A 104 5.29 30.40 5.21
CA ASP A 104 6.46 31.26 5.03
C ASP A 104 6.21 32.39 4.04
N GLN A 105 5.97 33.61 4.55
CA GLN A 105 6.25 34.85 3.82
C GLN A 105 6.18 36.07 4.76
N ALA A 106 7.29 36.80 4.81
CA ALA A 106 7.45 38.18 5.31
C ALA A 106 7.73 38.40 6.81
N VAL A 107 8.95 38.11 7.27
CA VAL A 107 9.69 39.05 8.16
C VAL A 107 11.19 38.98 7.86
N MET A 108 11.65 39.62 6.77
CA MET A 108 13.03 40.14 6.66
C MET A 108 13.08 41.35 5.72
N ALA A 109 12.82 42.53 6.28
CA ALA A 109 13.36 43.86 5.93
C ALA A 109 12.84 44.81 7.04
N GLY A 110 13.63 45.49 7.88
CA GLY A 110 14.97 46.01 7.67
C GLY A 110 14.94 47.45 7.14
N ALA A 111 14.38 48.40 7.91
CA ALA A 111 14.66 49.85 7.79
C ALA A 111 14.13 50.56 9.06
N LEU A 112 15.02 51.01 9.96
CA LEU A 112 15.58 52.37 9.99
C LEU A 112 14.48 53.42 10.23
N ALA A 113 14.34 53.88 11.48
CA ALA A 113 15.10 55.02 12.04
C ALA A 113 14.33 56.33 11.89
N ALA A 114 13.99 56.92 13.04
CA ALA A 114 13.86 58.34 13.38
C ALA A 114 12.80 58.52 14.46
#